data_AF-A0A8S9ZBV6-F1
#
_entry.id   AF-A0A8S9ZBV6-F1
#
_cell.length_a   1.000
_cell.length_b   1.000
_cell.length_c   1.000
_cell.angle_alpha   90.00
_cell.angle_beta   90.00
_cell.angle_gamma   90.00
#
_symmetry.space_group_name_H-M   'P 1'
#
loop_
_entity.id
_entity.type
_entity.pdbx_description
1 polymer ?
#
loop_
_entity_poly.entity_id
_entity_poly.type
_entity_poly.pdbx_seq_one_letter_code
_entity_poly.pdbx_strand_id
1 'polypeptide(L)'
;MHLNKCFLNNMEEDFTCSNLSPSELSSSTSTSEKKNKKSERFRYGNFSHFYDKAKGLKRLDSLPKEWFIKKRILDVGCNAGRLTLEIAKQFNPSWILGIDIDVHLVDVARKNIRHYFGEEQKFGKSSASTKHFNVSFAVENYVLVSDEYLEMVREEYDVILALSITKWIHLNWGDEGIKRFFKRTWRHLNQGGRLLIEFQDWSNYLRCSKNSPEMKETYKNIKFKPNQFKDYLINEVGFVQCQELGTSKDVTKGSALPILVFQKVNKLNTRKRRIADEDESVSPAKINKPSSGTEFDESFLAEKNIKDEFNDVNKKITVTDERFNGLSSKDQRDKVMDCVPENKKNKFNFGLLTRPSSLEKDNSVRPIEYIGNLVPGPNYHPTPQGHIYLAMAFAASGDGTTSSDHSWHAGSLQLTNYMLSYDLDPRNHRAKNETISWLVRNCFSKDDEGSKQADLLRLQWGYLQTAHSNSYNNFCNMYEVKEFINSATICCNIIYKLYVNNSFDKEPFLESLQGEVLKDVSLHEKRRRLDVH
;
A
#
# COMPACT_ATOMS: atom_id res chain seq x y z
N MET A 1 -30.86 4.75 -10.00
CA MET A 1 -31.04 3.74 -11.08
C MET A 1 -30.41 4.23 -12.39
N HIS A 2 -29.09 4.01 -12.60
CA HIS A 2 -28.43 3.75 -13.91
C HIS A 2 -26.89 3.64 -13.75
N LEU A 3 -26.43 2.96 -12.69
CA LEU A 3 -25.02 2.64 -12.44
C LEU A 3 -25.00 1.26 -11.77
N ASN A 4 -24.87 0.18 -12.56
CA ASN A 4 -24.38 -1.16 -12.15
C ASN A 4 -24.80 -2.21 -13.19
N LYS A 5 -24.23 -2.16 -14.40
CA LYS A 5 -24.36 -3.28 -15.35
C LYS A 5 -23.05 -3.80 -15.94
N CYS A 6 -21.89 -3.26 -15.55
CA CYS A 6 -20.60 -3.64 -16.14
C CYS A 6 -19.65 -4.41 -15.22
N PHE A 7 -20.02 -4.74 -13.98
CA PHE A 7 -19.09 -5.36 -13.01
C PHE A 7 -19.35 -6.83 -12.67
N LEU A 8 -20.45 -7.44 -13.14
CA LEU A 8 -20.85 -8.80 -12.74
C LEU A 8 -20.59 -9.91 -13.76
N ASN A 9 -20.07 -9.61 -14.96
CA ASN A 9 -19.98 -10.64 -16.02
C ASN A 9 -18.69 -11.47 -16.08
N ASN A 10 -17.73 -11.34 -15.16
CA ASN A 10 -16.41 -11.98 -15.31
C ASN A 10 -15.94 -12.89 -14.14
N MET A 11 -16.84 -13.47 -13.33
CA MET A 11 -16.43 -14.40 -12.26
C MET A 11 -17.29 -15.66 -12.10
N GLU A 12 -18.01 -16.08 -13.13
CA GLU A 12 -18.61 -17.41 -13.16
C GLU A 12 -18.08 -18.18 -14.37
N GLU A 13 -16.95 -18.87 -14.19
CA GLU A 13 -16.70 -20.21 -14.73
C GLU A 13 -15.40 -20.77 -14.13
N ASP A 14 -15.35 -22.09 -13.96
CA ASP A 14 -14.26 -22.92 -13.45
C ASP A 14 -14.11 -23.12 -11.93
N PHE A 15 -15.01 -23.93 -11.35
CA PHE A 15 -14.63 -24.97 -10.37
C PHE A 15 -15.68 -26.09 -10.33
N THR A 16 -15.59 -27.06 -11.24
CA THR A 16 -16.10 -28.42 -11.00
C THR A 16 -15.17 -29.45 -11.64
N CYS A 17 -14.61 -30.32 -10.80
CA CYS A 17 -13.86 -31.50 -11.20
C CYS A 17 -14.81 -32.69 -11.21
N SER A 18 -15.11 -33.27 -12.38
CA SER A 18 -15.67 -34.61 -12.49
C SER A 18 -15.38 -35.24 -13.85
N ASN A 19 -14.86 -36.47 -13.78
CA ASN A 19 -14.48 -37.40 -14.85
C ASN A 19 -15.47 -37.51 -16.02
N LEU A 20 -14.97 -37.54 -17.27
CA LEU A 20 -15.54 -38.28 -18.42
C LEU A 20 -14.46 -38.49 -19.51
N SER A 21 -14.48 -39.64 -20.16
CA SER A 21 -13.50 -40.19 -21.12
C SER A 21 -13.52 -39.57 -22.52
N PRO A 22 -12.45 -39.73 -23.35
CA PRO A 22 -12.33 -39.06 -24.65
C PRO A 22 -12.88 -39.90 -25.80
N SER A 23 -13.93 -39.43 -26.46
CA SER A 23 -14.22 -39.77 -27.86
C SER A 23 -15.20 -38.78 -28.47
N GLU A 24 -14.76 -38.16 -29.57
CA GLU A 24 -15.59 -37.60 -30.65
C GLU A 24 -16.39 -36.32 -30.36
N LEU A 25 -15.81 -35.15 -30.68
CA LEU A 25 -16.43 -34.29 -31.70
C LEU A 25 -15.42 -33.31 -32.31
N SER A 26 -15.55 -33.16 -33.61
CA SER A 26 -14.58 -32.64 -34.57
C SER A 26 -14.69 -31.13 -34.80
N SER A 27 -13.51 -30.51 -34.89
CA SER A 27 -13.12 -29.40 -35.78
C SER A 27 -14.18 -28.38 -36.23
N SER A 28 -14.21 -27.20 -35.60
CA SER A 28 -14.39 -25.90 -36.33
C SER A 28 -14.21 -24.59 -35.51
N THR A 29 -13.91 -24.61 -34.20
CA THR A 29 -13.91 -23.38 -33.36
C THR A 29 -12.55 -22.76 -32.99
N SER A 30 -11.40 -23.36 -33.37
CA SER A 30 -10.10 -23.01 -32.74
C SER A 30 -9.39 -21.73 -33.22
N THR A 31 -9.89 -21.03 -34.25
CA THR A 31 -9.21 -19.85 -34.84
C THR A 31 -9.73 -18.50 -34.32
N SER A 32 -10.99 -18.41 -33.87
CA SER A 32 -11.57 -17.18 -33.31
C SER A 32 -11.14 -16.95 -31.85
N GLU A 33 -11.13 -18.01 -31.02
CA GLU A 33 -10.71 -17.95 -29.61
C GLU A 33 -9.23 -17.59 -29.45
N LYS A 34 -8.34 -18.14 -30.30
CA LYS A 34 -6.91 -17.80 -30.29
C LYS A 34 -6.64 -16.34 -30.69
N LYS A 35 -7.48 -15.74 -31.53
CA LYS A 35 -7.40 -14.31 -31.89
C LYS A 35 -7.88 -13.41 -30.75
N ASN A 36 -8.98 -13.76 -30.08
CA ASN A 36 -9.51 -13.03 -28.94
C ASN A 36 -8.55 -13.04 -27.74
N LYS A 37 -7.96 -14.19 -27.38
CA LYS A 37 -6.94 -14.28 -26.30
C LYS A 37 -5.68 -13.47 -26.60
N LYS A 38 -5.32 -13.28 -27.87
CA LYS A 38 -4.14 -12.49 -28.28
C LYS A 38 -4.42 -10.98 -28.25
N SER A 39 -5.67 -10.54 -28.42
CA SER A 39 -6.04 -9.13 -28.40
C SER A 39 -6.20 -8.59 -26.97
N GLU A 40 -6.77 -9.39 -26.06
CA GLU A 40 -6.83 -9.07 -24.61
C GLU A 40 -5.45 -8.90 -24.00
N ARG A 41 -4.46 -9.69 -24.43
CA ARG A 41 -3.08 -9.64 -23.93
C ARG A 41 -2.42 -8.25 -24.01
N PHE A 42 -2.84 -7.39 -24.95
CA PHE A 42 -2.26 -6.05 -25.15
C PHE A 42 -3.26 -4.91 -24.91
N ARG A 43 -4.32 -5.19 -24.15
CA ARG A 43 -5.38 -4.24 -23.81
C ARG A 43 -4.85 -2.96 -23.16
N TYR A 44 -3.81 -3.07 -22.34
CA TYR A 44 -3.22 -1.94 -21.60
C TYR A 44 -2.00 -1.32 -22.28
N GLY A 45 -1.65 -1.77 -23.49
CA GLY A 45 -0.43 -1.29 -24.17
C GLY A 45 0.87 -1.88 -23.63
N ASN A 46 0.76 -2.95 -22.85
CA ASN A 46 1.81 -3.75 -22.24
C ASN A 46 2.61 -4.58 -23.27
N PHE A 47 3.18 -3.91 -24.27
CA PHE A 47 4.07 -4.54 -25.25
C PHE A 47 5.45 -4.76 -24.62
N SER A 48 5.93 -6.01 -24.57
CA SER A 48 7.23 -6.39 -24.01
C SER A 48 8.44 -5.69 -24.63
N HIS A 49 8.26 -5.16 -25.86
CA HIS A 49 9.29 -4.53 -26.67
C HIS A 49 9.02 -3.03 -26.88
N PHE A 50 8.17 -2.39 -26.06
CA PHE A 50 7.81 -0.98 -26.24
C PHE A 50 9.04 -0.06 -26.31
N TYR A 51 10.09 -0.41 -25.56
CA TYR A 51 11.38 0.29 -25.54
C TYR A 51 12.49 -0.38 -26.38
N ASP A 52 12.23 -1.46 -27.12
CA ASP A 52 13.24 -2.26 -27.86
C ASP A 52 13.52 -1.77 -29.29
N LYS A 53 13.34 -0.48 -29.52
CA LYS A 53 13.98 0.22 -30.63
C LYS A 53 14.67 1.43 -30.04
N ALA A 54 15.74 1.89 -30.66
CA ALA A 54 16.63 2.99 -30.25
C ALA A 54 15.97 4.39 -30.08
N LYS A 55 14.70 4.45 -29.64
CA LYS A 55 13.84 5.60 -29.36
C LYS A 55 13.63 5.85 -27.86
N GLY A 56 13.69 4.82 -27.02
CA GLY A 56 13.54 4.96 -25.56
C GLY A 56 14.67 5.76 -24.91
N LEU A 57 15.91 5.48 -25.30
CA LEU A 57 17.10 6.19 -24.80
C LEU A 57 17.17 7.64 -25.30
N LYS A 58 16.65 7.94 -26.50
CA LYS A 58 16.60 9.32 -27.02
C LYS A 58 15.67 10.24 -26.23
N ARG A 59 14.71 9.69 -25.48
CA ARG A 59 13.86 10.49 -24.58
C ARG A 59 14.63 11.01 -23.39
N LEU A 60 15.61 10.24 -22.91
CA LEU A 60 16.45 10.62 -21.79
C LEU A 60 17.21 11.93 -22.09
N ASP A 61 17.66 12.11 -23.33
CA ASP A 61 18.40 13.31 -23.78
C ASP A 61 17.57 14.60 -23.66
N SER A 62 16.25 14.50 -23.74
CA SER A 62 15.33 15.63 -23.59
C SER A 62 15.00 15.94 -22.13
N LEU A 63 15.34 15.05 -21.18
CA LEU A 63 15.00 15.19 -19.77
C LEU A 63 16.07 15.99 -19.02
N PRO A 64 15.75 17.14 -18.41
CA PRO A 64 16.73 17.93 -17.67
C PRO A 64 17.13 17.20 -16.39
N LYS A 65 18.38 16.72 -16.34
CA LYS A 65 18.92 15.88 -15.27
C LYS A 65 18.73 16.52 -13.88
N GLU A 66 18.86 17.84 -13.77
CA GLU A 66 18.71 18.59 -12.53
C GLU A 66 17.30 18.53 -11.93
N TRP A 67 16.28 18.14 -12.70
CA TRP A 67 14.93 17.93 -12.18
C TRP A 67 14.78 16.62 -11.41
N PHE A 68 15.73 15.70 -11.54
CA PHE A 68 15.67 14.35 -10.97
C PHE A 68 16.68 14.13 -9.84
N ILE A 69 17.76 14.90 -9.78
CA ILE A 69 18.80 14.78 -8.75
C ILE A 69 18.19 14.94 -7.35
N LYS A 70 18.42 13.93 -6.49
CA LYS A 70 17.92 13.87 -5.10
C LYS A 70 16.39 14.07 -4.98
N LYS A 71 15.65 13.74 -6.04
CA LYS A 71 14.18 13.83 -6.06
C LYS A 71 13.52 12.47 -5.90
N ARG A 72 12.29 12.47 -5.36
CA ARG A 72 11.39 11.32 -5.36
C ARG A 72 10.61 11.30 -6.67
N ILE A 73 10.71 10.20 -7.40
CA ILE A 73 10.13 10.08 -8.75
C ILE A 73 9.15 8.91 -8.81
N LEU A 74 8.03 9.11 -9.50
CA LEU A 74 7.11 8.06 -9.91
C LEU A 74 7.10 7.96 -11.44
N ASP A 75 7.25 6.75 -11.98
CA ASP A 75 7.14 6.45 -13.41
C ASP A 75 5.92 5.57 -13.66
N VAL A 76 4.84 6.16 -14.18
CA VAL A 76 3.55 5.50 -14.39
C VAL A 76 3.51 4.84 -15.78
N GLY A 77 3.32 3.52 -15.79
CA GLY A 77 3.41 2.71 -17.00
C GLY A 77 4.87 2.43 -17.36
N CYS A 78 5.68 2.01 -16.38
CA CYS A 78 7.12 1.83 -16.53
C CYS A 78 7.51 0.68 -17.47
N ASN A 79 6.56 -0.17 -17.86
CA ASN A 79 6.78 -1.36 -18.68
C ASN A 79 7.89 -2.24 -18.05
N ALA A 80 8.81 -2.77 -18.84
CA ALA A 80 9.98 -3.54 -18.37
C ALA A 80 11.08 -2.69 -17.70
N GLY A 81 10.79 -1.43 -17.35
CA GLY A 81 11.63 -0.57 -16.51
C GLY A 81 12.87 0.04 -17.18
N ARG A 82 13.03 -0.06 -18.51
CA ARG A 82 14.25 0.43 -19.21
C ARG A 82 14.51 1.92 -18.93
N LEU A 83 13.54 2.80 -19.15
CA LEU A 83 13.70 4.24 -18.92
C LEU A 83 13.89 4.55 -17.44
N THR A 84 13.10 3.91 -16.57
CA THR A 84 13.17 4.05 -15.11
C THR A 84 14.57 3.73 -14.58
N LEU A 85 15.17 2.62 -15.05
CA LEU A 85 16.53 2.20 -14.68
C LEU A 85 17.59 3.15 -15.22
N GLU A 86 17.42 3.68 -16.43
CA GLU A 86 18.35 4.64 -17.00
C GLU A 86 18.35 5.97 -16.23
N ILE A 87 17.18 6.46 -15.82
CA ILE A 87 17.05 7.63 -14.94
C ILE A 87 17.69 7.35 -13.58
N ALA A 88 17.41 6.19 -12.97
CA ALA A 88 18.00 5.79 -11.70
C ALA A 88 19.54 5.78 -11.76
N LYS A 89 20.10 5.27 -12.87
CA LYS A 89 21.54 5.15 -13.10
C LYS A 89 22.20 6.51 -13.40
N GLN A 90 21.60 7.33 -14.26
CA GLN A 90 22.26 8.53 -14.77
C GLN A 90 21.95 9.80 -13.96
N PHE A 91 20.77 9.90 -13.36
CA PHE A 91 20.25 11.17 -12.82
C PHE A 91 20.28 11.26 -11.29
N ASN A 92 20.71 10.20 -10.60
CA ASN A 92 20.91 10.15 -9.14
C ASN A 92 19.70 10.67 -8.32
N PRO A 93 18.50 10.09 -8.49
CA PRO A 93 17.36 10.44 -7.66
C PRO A 93 17.54 9.97 -6.22
N SER A 94 16.78 10.57 -5.28
CA SER A 94 16.71 10.02 -3.92
C SER A 94 16.03 8.67 -3.94
N TRP A 95 14.98 8.54 -4.77
CA TRP A 95 14.28 7.30 -5.04
C TRP A 95 13.41 7.41 -6.29
N ILE A 96 13.32 6.34 -7.08
CA ILE A 96 12.38 6.22 -8.20
C ILE A 96 11.57 4.93 -8.11
N LEU A 97 10.25 5.04 -8.23
CA LEU A 97 9.33 3.92 -8.34
C LEU A 97 8.79 3.81 -9.76
N GLY A 98 9.00 2.67 -10.41
CA GLY A 98 8.27 2.31 -11.63
C GLY A 98 7.02 1.50 -11.28
N ILE A 99 5.85 1.91 -11.76
CA ILE A 99 4.63 1.12 -11.66
C ILE A 99 4.11 0.71 -13.02
N ASP A 100 3.62 -0.51 -13.14
CA ASP A 100 2.91 -0.99 -14.32
C ASP A 100 1.76 -1.93 -13.89
N ILE A 101 0.72 -2.03 -14.71
CA ILE A 101 -0.42 -2.90 -14.43
C ILE A 101 -0.12 -4.37 -14.76
N ASP A 102 0.88 -4.62 -15.61
CA ASP A 102 1.28 -5.96 -16.02
C ASP A 102 2.33 -6.55 -15.08
N VAL A 103 1.92 -7.54 -14.28
CA VAL A 103 2.78 -8.28 -13.35
C VAL A 103 4.04 -8.86 -14.01
N HIS A 104 3.92 -9.36 -15.25
CA HIS A 104 5.05 -9.95 -15.95
C HIS A 104 6.09 -8.90 -16.34
N LEU A 105 5.65 -7.72 -16.80
CA LEU A 105 6.57 -6.63 -17.14
C LEU A 105 7.29 -6.08 -15.89
N VAL A 106 6.57 -5.95 -14.78
CA VAL A 106 7.16 -5.56 -13.50
C VAL A 106 8.20 -6.58 -13.02
N ASP A 107 7.93 -7.87 -13.16
CA ASP A 107 8.90 -8.92 -12.82
C ASP A 107 10.15 -8.88 -13.72
N VAL A 108 9.98 -8.59 -15.01
CA VAL A 108 11.11 -8.34 -15.92
C VAL A 108 11.89 -7.10 -15.46
N ALA A 109 11.22 -6.00 -15.10
CA ALA A 109 11.86 -4.79 -14.61
C ALA A 109 12.69 -5.04 -13.33
N ARG A 110 12.14 -5.81 -12.38
CA ARG A 110 12.85 -6.23 -11.16
C ARG A 110 14.10 -7.06 -11.46
N LYS A 111 14.01 -7.99 -12.41
CA LYS A 111 15.17 -8.80 -12.86
C LYS A 111 16.23 -7.92 -13.52
N ASN A 112 15.82 -6.91 -14.28
CA ASN A 112 16.72 -5.98 -14.96
C ASN A 112 17.58 -5.12 -14.01
N ILE A 113 17.17 -4.90 -12.75
CA ILE A 113 17.98 -4.15 -11.76
C ILE A 113 19.41 -4.68 -11.69
N ARG A 114 19.58 -6.02 -11.65
CA ARG A 114 20.91 -6.64 -11.55
C ARG A 114 21.77 -6.35 -12.78
N HIS A 115 21.20 -6.28 -13.97
CA HIS A 115 21.95 -5.98 -15.19
C HIS A 115 22.43 -4.53 -15.25
N TYR A 116 21.71 -3.58 -14.65
CA TYR A 116 22.07 -2.16 -14.70
C TYR A 116 23.10 -1.76 -13.64
N PHE A 117 23.05 -2.42 -12.49
CA PHE A 117 23.85 -2.07 -11.32
C PHE A 117 24.83 -3.16 -10.85
N GLY A 118 24.89 -4.30 -11.55
CA GLY A 118 25.65 -5.49 -11.15
C GLY A 118 27.02 -5.68 -11.79
N GLU A 119 27.59 -4.69 -12.47
CA GLU A 119 28.92 -4.79 -13.10
C GLU A 119 29.99 -3.86 -12.50
N GLU A 120 29.88 -3.49 -11.22
CA GLU A 120 31.05 -3.01 -10.47
C GLU A 120 31.56 -4.08 -9.50
N GLN A 121 32.72 -4.63 -9.88
CA GLN A 121 33.69 -5.44 -9.12
C GLN A 121 33.66 -6.97 -9.25
N LYS A 122 34.42 -7.45 -10.25
CA LYS A 122 35.28 -8.63 -10.09
C LYS A 122 36.47 -8.26 -9.19
N PHE A 123 36.32 -8.09 -7.88
CA PHE A 123 37.42 -8.17 -6.91
C PHE A 123 36.86 -8.30 -5.48
N GLY A 124 37.29 -9.32 -4.74
CA GLY A 124 37.13 -9.44 -3.29
C GLY A 124 35.83 -10.09 -2.78
N LYS A 125 35.96 -11.31 -2.26
CA LYS A 125 34.94 -11.94 -1.40
C LYS A 125 34.87 -11.19 -0.07
N SER A 126 33.83 -10.39 0.14
CA SER A 126 33.42 -9.93 1.49
C SER A 126 31.90 -9.83 1.58
N SER A 127 31.40 -10.11 2.78
CA SER A 127 30.01 -10.35 3.20
C SER A 127 28.93 -9.50 2.53
N ALA A 128 27.81 -10.15 2.20
CA ALA A 128 26.61 -9.60 1.58
C ALA A 128 25.94 -8.50 2.44
N SER A 129 26.38 -7.25 2.30
CA SER A 129 25.52 -6.10 2.58
C SER A 129 24.58 -5.93 1.37
N THR A 130 23.27 -6.08 1.57
CA THR A 130 22.27 -5.87 0.52
C THR A 130 22.35 -4.41 0.05
N LYS A 131 23.00 -4.16 -1.09
CA LYS A 131 23.11 -2.80 -1.65
C LYS A 131 21.71 -2.34 -2.05
N HIS A 132 21.12 -1.43 -1.28
CA HIS A 132 19.82 -0.85 -1.59
C HIS A 132 19.96 0.07 -2.79
N PHE A 133 19.36 -0.30 -3.92
CA PHE A 133 19.27 0.58 -5.09
C PHE A 133 18.18 1.63 -4.86
N ASN A 134 18.40 2.85 -5.33
CA ASN A 134 17.42 3.94 -5.28
C ASN A 134 16.28 3.76 -6.30
N VAL A 135 15.97 2.52 -6.70
CA VAL A 135 14.92 2.16 -7.65
C VAL A 135 14.09 1.00 -7.13
N SER A 136 12.79 1.02 -7.37
CA SER A 136 11.86 -0.05 -7.03
C SER A 136 10.80 -0.20 -8.11
N PHE A 137 10.13 -1.36 -8.17
CA PHE A 137 9.04 -1.63 -9.10
C PHE A 137 7.85 -2.30 -8.42
N ALA A 138 6.64 -1.83 -8.72
CA ALA A 138 5.39 -2.35 -8.16
C ALA A 138 4.34 -2.61 -9.26
N VAL A 139 3.47 -3.59 -9.00
CA VAL A 139 2.31 -3.87 -9.84
C VAL A 139 1.17 -3.00 -9.32
N GLU A 140 0.71 -2.04 -10.12
CA GLU A 140 -0.35 -1.12 -9.69
C GLU A 140 -1.15 -0.60 -10.90
N ASN A 141 -2.47 -0.53 -10.73
CA ASN A 141 -3.30 0.32 -11.59
C ASN A 141 -3.34 1.73 -11.00
N TYR A 142 -2.70 2.69 -11.68
CA TYR A 142 -2.67 4.06 -11.20
C TYR A 142 -4.02 4.79 -11.32
N VAL A 143 -4.96 4.30 -12.12
CA VAL A 143 -6.32 4.85 -12.18
C VAL A 143 -7.12 4.31 -11.00
N LEU A 144 -7.43 5.19 -10.04
CA LEU A 144 -8.25 4.82 -8.88
C LEU A 144 -9.64 4.35 -9.31
N VAL A 145 -10.24 3.48 -8.51
CA VAL A 145 -11.55 2.88 -8.81
C VAL A 145 -12.65 3.94 -8.87
N SER A 146 -12.56 4.98 -8.03
CA SER A 146 -13.55 6.06 -7.95
C SER A 146 -12.93 7.39 -7.47
N ASP A 147 -13.67 8.48 -7.60
CA ASP A 147 -13.19 9.84 -7.28
C ASP A 147 -13.05 10.05 -5.75
N GLU A 148 -13.76 9.30 -4.92
CA GLU A 148 -13.68 9.37 -3.45
C GLU A 148 -12.26 9.08 -2.95
N TYR A 149 -11.52 8.21 -3.64
CA TYR A 149 -10.13 7.90 -3.28
C TYR A 149 -9.15 9.02 -3.64
N LEU A 150 -9.53 10.01 -4.46
CA LEU A 150 -8.65 11.15 -4.77
C LEU A 150 -8.34 11.97 -3.52
N GLU A 151 -9.28 12.06 -2.56
CA GLU A 151 -9.09 12.83 -1.33
C GLU A 151 -8.03 12.20 -0.41
N MET A 152 -7.78 10.90 -0.56
CA MET A 152 -6.80 10.15 0.22
C MET A 152 -5.37 10.26 -0.34
N VAL A 153 -5.23 10.71 -1.59
CA VAL A 153 -3.93 10.85 -2.27
C VAL A 153 -3.10 11.95 -1.59
N ARG A 154 -1.98 11.55 -1.00
CA ARG A 154 -1.00 12.47 -0.37
C ARG A 154 0.04 12.94 -1.36
N GLU A 155 0.70 14.04 -1.06
CA GLU A 155 1.90 14.47 -1.78
C GLU A 155 3.07 13.53 -1.43
N GLU A 156 3.70 12.90 -2.42
CA GLU A 156 4.82 11.96 -2.20
C GLU A 156 5.99 12.14 -3.18
N TYR A 157 5.73 12.73 -4.35
CA TYR A 157 6.68 12.75 -5.46
C TYR A 157 7.00 14.18 -5.89
N ASP A 158 8.27 14.44 -6.21
CA ASP A 158 8.69 15.71 -6.80
C ASP A 158 8.50 15.70 -8.32
N VAL A 159 8.59 14.51 -8.93
CA VAL A 159 8.43 14.30 -10.37
C VAL A 159 7.55 13.08 -10.63
N ILE A 160 6.56 13.23 -11.51
CA ILE A 160 5.78 12.11 -12.04
C ILE A 160 5.99 12.04 -13.55
N LEU A 161 6.38 10.87 -14.05
CA LEU A 161 6.47 10.56 -15.47
C LEU A 161 5.21 9.82 -15.90
N ALA A 162 4.64 10.26 -17.01
CA ALA A 162 3.45 9.68 -17.64
C ALA A 162 3.66 9.63 -19.16
N LEU A 163 4.69 8.89 -19.59
CA LEU A 163 5.14 8.90 -20.98
C LEU A 163 4.44 7.79 -21.76
N SER A 164 3.81 8.16 -22.88
CA SER A 164 3.09 7.21 -23.73
C SER A 164 2.01 6.36 -23.02
N ILE A 165 1.38 6.88 -21.97
CA ILE A 165 0.37 6.14 -21.19
C ILE A 165 -1.06 6.69 -21.32
N THR A 166 -1.26 7.96 -21.68
CA THR A 166 -2.58 8.62 -21.62
C THR A 166 -3.63 7.95 -22.51
N LYS A 167 -3.25 7.53 -23.72
CA LYS A 167 -4.17 6.80 -24.62
C LYS A 167 -4.66 5.49 -24.03
N TRP A 168 -3.78 4.72 -23.39
CA TRP A 168 -4.14 3.41 -22.83
C TRP A 168 -5.06 3.56 -21.63
N ILE A 169 -4.82 4.58 -20.81
CA ILE A 169 -5.72 4.96 -19.72
C ILE A 169 -7.08 5.35 -20.28
N HIS A 170 -7.09 6.23 -21.27
CA HIS A 170 -8.32 6.79 -21.83
C HIS A 170 -9.19 5.75 -22.55
N LEU A 171 -8.56 4.79 -23.26
CA LEU A 171 -9.28 3.69 -23.92
C LEU A 171 -9.80 2.62 -22.95
N ASN A 172 -9.23 2.46 -21.75
CA ASN A 172 -9.65 1.45 -20.78
C ASN A 172 -10.63 1.98 -19.74
N TRP A 173 -10.52 3.25 -19.35
CA TRP A 173 -11.33 3.84 -18.28
C TRP A 173 -12.12 5.09 -18.71
N GLY A 174 -12.11 5.43 -20.00
CA GLY A 174 -12.89 6.52 -20.56
C GLY A 174 -12.51 7.90 -20.03
N ASP A 175 -13.37 8.88 -20.28
CA ASP A 175 -13.14 10.28 -19.92
C ASP A 175 -12.96 10.45 -18.41
N GLU A 176 -13.74 9.73 -17.60
CA GLU A 176 -13.65 9.81 -16.14
C GLU A 176 -12.34 9.21 -15.61
N GLY A 177 -11.87 8.11 -16.19
CA GLY A 177 -10.58 7.52 -15.83
C GLY A 177 -9.39 8.41 -16.12
N ILE A 178 -9.34 9.05 -17.30
CA ILE A 178 -8.23 9.95 -17.66
C ILE A 178 -8.27 11.26 -16.85
N LYS A 179 -9.45 11.80 -16.55
CA LYS A 179 -9.58 12.94 -15.64
C LYS A 179 -9.14 12.59 -14.22
N ARG A 180 -9.56 11.44 -13.70
CA ARG A 180 -9.13 10.94 -12.38
C ARG A 180 -7.63 10.73 -12.32
N PHE A 181 -7.04 10.17 -13.38
CA PHE A 181 -5.60 10.08 -13.54
C PHE A 181 -4.92 11.45 -13.40
N PHE A 182 -5.38 12.47 -14.13
CA PHE A 182 -4.84 13.84 -14.03
C PHE A 182 -5.02 14.47 -12.65
N LYS A 183 -6.17 14.30 -12.01
CA LYS A 183 -6.40 14.76 -10.63
C LYS A 183 -5.45 14.07 -9.65
N ARG A 184 -5.26 12.75 -9.79
CA ARG A 184 -4.33 11.96 -8.95
C ARG A 184 -2.90 12.46 -9.11
N THR A 185 -2.39 12.66 -10.34
CA THR A 185 -1.02 13.14 -10.54
C THR A 185 -0.78 14.50 -9.88
N TRP A 186 -1.71 15.44 -9.99
CA TRP A 186 -1.60 16.74 -9.32
C TRP A 186 -1.58 16.62 -7.80
N ARG A 187 -2.45 15.78 -7.22
CA ARG A 187 -2.49 15.54 -5.76
C ARG A 187 -1.23 14.85 -5.25
N HIS A 188 -0.69 13.92 -6.03
CA HIS A 188 0.45 13.07 -5.66
C HIS A 188 1.80 13.82 -5.75
N LEU A 189 1.84 14.92 -6.50
CA LEU A 189 3.00 15.80 -6.57
C LEU A 189 3.13 16.69 -5.32
N ASN A 190 4.34 16.78 -4.78
CA ASN A 190 4.76 17.80 -3.82
C ASN A 190 4.55 19.20 -4.40
N GLN A 191 4.42 20.19 -3.52
CA GLN A 191 4.44 21.61 -3.90
C GLN A 191 5.66 21.93 -4.78
N GLY A 192 5.44 22.61 -5.92
CA GLY A 192 6.48 22.88 -6.91
C GLY A 192 6.90 21.67 -7.78
N GLY A 193 6.30 20.50 -7.56
CA GLY A 193 6.56 19.27 -8.32
C GLY A 193 6.12 19.35 -9.78
N ARG A 194 6.62 18.42 -10.60
CA ARG A 194 6.44 18.42 -12.06
C ARG A 194 5.84 17.11 -12.57
N LEU A 195 4.80 17.24 -13.39
CA LEU A 195 4.28 16.15 -14.22
C LEU A 195 4.90 16.25 -15.61
N LEU A 196 5.64 15.23 -16.04
CA LEU A 196 6.16 15.10 -17.39
C LEU A 196 5.30 14.09 -18.15
N ILE A 197 4.62 14.52 -19.19
CA ILE A 197 3.55 13.77 -19.83
C ILE A 197 3.58 13.89 -21.35
N GLU A 198 3.27 12.80 -22.05
CA GLU A 198 3.07 12.79 -23.50
C GLU A 198 1.60 12.57 -23.81
N PHE A 199 0.96 13.48 -24.55
CA PHE A 199 -0.38 13.26 -25.08
C PHE A 199 -0.28 12.55 -26.42
N GLN A 200 -0.73 11.30 -26.48
CA GLN A 200 -0.76 10.60 -27.76
C GLN A 200 -1.91 11.13 -28.63
N ASP A 201 -1.61 11.26 -29.92
CA ASP A 201 -2.53 11.82 -30.92
C ASP A 201 -3.78 10.95 -31.13
N TRP A 202 -4.92 11.62 -31.29
CA TRP A 202 -6.23 11.01 -31.51
C TRP A 202 -6.26 10.06 -32.72
N SER A 203 -5.51 10.35 -33.79
CA SER A 203 -5.41 9.52 -35.00
C SER A 203 -5.07 8.06 -34.72
N ASN A 204 -4.33 7.78 -33.63
CA ASN A 204 -3.93 6.43 -33.25
C ASN A 204 -4.93 5.69 -32.34
N TYR A 205 -5.98 6.36 -31.85
CA TYR A 205 -6.93 5.78 -30.90
C TYR A 205 -7.80 4.71 -31.56
N LEU A 206 -8.33 4.98 -32.75
CA LEU A 206 -9.19 4.03 -33.47
C LEU A 206 -8.47 2.72 -33.79
N ARG A 207 -7.16 2.79 -34.08
CA ARG A 207 -6.37 1.57 -34.33
C ARG A 207 -6.20 0.77 -33.06
N CYS A 208 -5.83 1.42 -31.95
CA CYS A 208 -5.57 0.77 -30.67
C CYS A 208 -6.85 0.28 -29.98
N SER A 209 -8.00 0.94 -30.20
CA SER A 209 -9.28 0.54 -29.59
C SER A 209 -9.78 -0.81 -30.07
N LYS A 210 -9.29 -1.29 -31.22
CA LYS A 210 -9.60 -2.63 -31.76
C LYS A 210 -8.95 -3.77 -30.98
N ASN A 211 -8.12 -3.48 -29.98
CA ASN A 211 -7.47 -4.51 -29.15
C ASN A 211 -8.46 -5.22 -28.20
N SER A 212 -9.57 -4.58 -27.81
CA SER A 212 -10.65 -5.28 -27.10
C SER A 212 -12.03 -4.67 -27.42
N PRO A 213 -13.12 -5.45 -27.32
CA PRO A 213 -14.48 -4.94 -27.50
C PRO A 213 -14.81 -3.78 -26.55
N GLU A 214 -14.39 -3.86 -25.30
CA GLU A 214 -14.60 -2.83 -24.26
C GLU A 214 -13.87 -1.53 -24.62
N MET A 215 -12.64 -1.62 -25.12
CA MET A 215 -11.89 -0.44 -25.58
C MET A 215 -12.55 0.20 -26.80
N LYS A 216 -13.08 -0.62 -27.72
CA LYS A 216 -13.81 -0.14 -28.89
C LYS A 216 -15.09 0.58 -28.49
N GLU A 217 -15.79 0.08 -27.47
CA GLU A 217 -16.99 0.72 -26.94
C GLU A 217 -16.65 2.01 -26.20
N THR A 218 -15.63 1.98 -25.35
CA THR A 218 -15.10 3.18 -24.67
C THR A 218 -14.72 4.26 -25.69
N TYR A 219 -14.00 3.89 -26.76
CA TYR A 219 -13.60 4.80 -27.83
C TYR A 219 -14.78 5.56 -28.46
N LYS A 220 -15.92 4.90 -28.68
CA LYS A 220 -17.14 5.55 -29.21
C LYS A 220 -17.71 6.58 -28.24
N ASN A 221 -17.57 6.32 -26.94
CA ASN A 221 -18.14 7.13 -25.87
C ASN A 221 -17.21 8.27 -25.38
N ILE A 222 -15.93 8.28 -25.79
CA ILE A 222 -14.99 9.37 -25.48
C ILE A 222 -15.50 10.69 -26.07
N LYS A 223 -15.68 11.68 -25.22
CA LYS A 223 -16.00 13.08 -25.57
C LYS A 223 -14.82 14.01 -25.29
N PHE A 224 -14.07 13.75 -24.23
CA PHE A 224 -12.92 14.54 -23.80
C PHE A 224 -11.64 14.14 -24.56
N LYS A 225 -11.26 14.87 -25.61
CA LYS A 225 -10.18 14.50 -26.55
C LYS A 225 -8.80 15.04 -26.12
N PRO A 226 -7.67 14.48 -26.64
CA PRO A 226 -6.32 14.89 -26.25
C PRO A 226 -6.00 16.38 -26.42
N ASN A 227 -6.58 17.06 -27.41
CA ASN A 227 -6.41 18.50 -27.61
C ASN A 227 -7.02 19.34 -26.46
N GLN A 228 -7.92 18.76 -25.65
CA GLN A 228 -8.52 19.40 -24.48
C GLN A 228 -7.74 19.13 -23.19
N PHE A 229 -6.77 18.20 -23.19
CA PHE A 229 -6.07 17.78 -21.98
C PHE A 229 -5.25 18.90 -21.34
N LYS A 230 -4.55 19.69 -22.17
CA LYS A 230 -3.75 20.83 -21.68
C LYS A 230 -4.61 21.85 -20.94
N ASP A 231 -5.74 22.21 -21.53
CA ASP A 231 -6.68 23.17 -20.96
C ASP A 231 -7.25 22.66 -19.63
N TYR A 232 -7.69 21.40 -19.60
CA TYR A 232 -8.20 20.75 -18.39
C TYR A 232 -7.15 20.68 -17.27
N LEU A 233 -5.89 20.33 -17.57
CA LEU A 233 -4.83 20.27 -16.58
C LEU A 233 -4.53 21.62 -15.93
N ILE A 234 -4.65 22.72 -16.68
CA ILE A 234 -4.43 24.07 -16.16
C ILE A 234 -5.67 24.59 -15.42
N ASN A 235 -6.83 24.58 -16.09
CA ASN A 235 -8.02 25.29 -15.61
C ASN A 235 -8.84 24.49 -14.60
N GLU A 236 -8.86 23.16 -14.70
CA GLU A 236 -9.72 22.30 -13.86
C GLU A 236 -8.93 21.54 -12.80
N VAL A 237 -7.71 21.06 -13.14
CA VAL A 237 -6.88 20.28 -12.21
C VAL A 237 -6.02 21.19 -11.31
N GLY A 238 -5.57 22.34 -11.82
CA GLY A 238 -4.85 23.34 -11.04
C GLY A 238 -3.33 23.34 -11.20
N PHE A 239 -2.80 22.83 -12.31
CA PHE A 239 -1.40 23.12 -12.68
C PHE A 239 -1.27 24.57 -13.15
N VAL A 240 -0.13 25.22 -12.88
CA VAL A 240 0.04 26.67 -13.14
C VAL A 240 0.96 27.03 -14.29
N GLN A 241 1.70 26.06 -14.80
CA GLN A 241 2.58 26.27 -15.94
C GLN A 241 2.56 25.02 -16.81
N CYS A 242 2.61 25.21 -18.11
CA CYS A 242 2.85 24.16 -19.10
C CYS A 242 4.02 24.62 -19.99
N GLN A 243 5.06 23.79 -20.10
CA GLN A 243 6.16 24.00 -21.05
C GLN A 243 6.42 22.72 -21.85
N GLU A 244 6.90 22.89 -23.08
CA GLU A 244 7.28 21.80 -23.98
C GLU A 244 8.78 21.56 -23.89
N LEU A 245 9.19 20.32 -23.61
CA LEU A 245 10.57 19.88 -23.81
C LEU A 245 10.77 19.51 -25.29
N GLY A 246 11.87 20.00 -25.87
CA GLY A 246 12.20 19.76 -27.27
C GLY A 246 12.35 18.27 -27.60
N THR A 247 12.02 17.90 -28.84
CA THR A 247 12.28 16.56 -29.37
C THR A 247 13.75 16.41 -29.76
N SER A 248 14.36 15.25 -29.51
CA SER A 248 15.75 14.97 -29.90
C SER A 248 15.98 15.27 -31.39
N LYS A 249 17.10 15.96 -31.69
CA LYS A 249 17.43 16.53 -33.02
C LYS A 249 17.50 15.51 -34.16
N ASP A 250 17.58 14.21 -33.84
CA ASP A 250 17.73 13.11 -34.80
C ASP A 250 16.46 12.28 -35.03
N VAL A 251 15.28 12.81 -34.68
CA VAL A 251 13.99 12.18 -35.01
C VAL A 251 13.45 12.81 -36.28
N THR A 252 13.29 12.00 -37.34
CA THR A 252 12.61 12.41 -38.57
C THR A 252 11.28 13.11 -38.23
N LYS A 253 11.10 14.31 -38.80
CA LYS A 253 9.90 15.15 -38.66
C LYS A 253 8.64 14.28 -38.63
N GLY A 254 7.94 14.25 -37.50
CA GLY A 254 6.63 13.60 -37.35
C GLY A 254 6.56 12.35 -36.46
N SER A 255 7.63 11.89 -35.82
CA SER A 255 7.61 10.63 -35.05
C SER A 255 7.97 10.67 -33.55
N ALA A 256 8.21 11.85 -32.97
CA ALA A 256 8.32 12.03 -31.51
C ALA A 256 7.27 13.03 -31.03
N LEU A 257 6.41 12.59 -30.10
CA LEU A 257 5.50 13.48 -29.38
C LEU A 257 6.32 14.35 -28.43
N PRO A 258 6.01 15.65 -28.28
CA PRO A 258 6.68 16.50 -27.31
C PRO A 258 6.35 16.02 -25.88
N ILE A 259 7.35 16.09 -25.00
CA ILE A 259 7.13 15.88 -23.56
C ILE A 259 6.65 17.21 -22.99
N LEU A 260 5.41 17.24 -22.51
CA LEU A 260 4.84 18.39 -21.82
C LEU A 260 5.18 18.32 -20.34
N VAL A 261 5.46 19.47 -19.75
CA VAL A 261 5.81 19.60 -18.34
C VAL A 261 4.81 20.53 -17.68
N PHE A 262 4.02 19.98 -16.77
CA PHE A 262 3.08 20.72 -15.96
C PHE A 262 3.63 20.91 -14.54
N GLN A 263 3.63 22.14 -14.03
CA GLN A 263 4.16 22.43 -12.70
C GLN A 263 3.04 22.73 -11.70
N LYS A 264 3.10 22.06 -10.54
CA LYS A 264 2.22 22.35 -9.40
C LYS A 264 2.69 23.63 -8.71
N VAL A 265 1.75 24.42 -8.19
CA VAL A 265 2.07 25.64 -7.43
C VAL A 265 3.08 25.35 -6.32
N ASN A 266 4.00 26.28 -6.09
CA ASN A 266 4.82 26.30 -4.90
C ASN A 266 4.33 27.40 -3.94
N LYS A 267 3.54 27.02 -2.93
CA LYS A 267 2.98 27.96 -1.94
C LYS A 267 4.05 28.69 -1.10
N LEU A 268 5.29 28.18 -1.02
CA LEU A 268 6.38 28.84 -0.32
C LEU A 268 6.96 30.03 -1.11
N ASN A 269 6.95 29.95 -2.44
CA ASN A 269 7.42 31.05 -3.29
C ASN A 269 6.39 32.19 -3.39
N THR A 270 5.09 31.90 -3.28
CA THR A 270 4.05 32.94 -3.18
C THR A 270 4.08 33.67 -1.84
N ARG A 271 4.43 32.98 -0.74
CA ARG A 271 4.74 33.62 0.55
C ARG A 271 6.02 34.45 0.48
N LYS A 272 7.11 33.98 -0.14
CA LYS A 272 8.33 34.78 -0.32
C LYS A 272 8.12 36.04 -1.17
N ARG A 273 7.25 36.01 -2.19
CA ARG A 273 6.86 37.22 -2.93
C ARG A 273 6.06 38.19 -2.05
N ARG A 274 5.11 37.70 -1.24
CA ARG A 274 4.35 38.54 -0.30
C ARG A 274 5.19 39.09 0.85
N ILE A 275 6.13 38.31 1.38
CA ILE A 275 7.03 38.72 2.48
C ILE A 275 8.12 39.67 1.98
N ALA A 276 8.56 39.55 0.72
CA ALA A 276 9.50 40.50 0.11
C ALA A 276 8.91 41.91 -0.05
N ASP A 277 7.58 42.03 -0.07
CA ASP A 277 6.89 43.31 -0.12
C ASP A 277 6.54 43.88 1.28
N GLU A 278 6.70 43.10 2.36
CA GLU A 278 6.14 43.48 3.69
C GLU A 278 7.08 43.39 4.91
N ASP A 279 8.32 42.89 4.85
CA ASP A 279 9.17 42.90 6.06
C ASP A 279 10.69 43.03 5.79
N GLU A 280 11.15 44.28 5.65
CA GLU A 280 12.42 44.71 6.26
C GLU A 280 12.17 44.95 7.75
N SER A 281 12.27 43.91 8.58
CA SER A 281 12.86 43.96 9.93
C SER A 281 12.54 42.69 10.72
N VAL A 282 13.50 42.30 11.59
CA VAL A 282 13.41 41.27 12.63
C VAL A 282 13.86 39.84 12.25
N SER A 283 15.01 39.46 12.83
CA SER A 283 15.55 38.09 12.96
C SER A 283 15.20 37.51 14.33
N PRO A 284 14.88 36.20 14.48
CA PRO A 284 15.73 35.29 15.30
C PRO A 284 15.52 33.79 14.90
N ALA A 285 16.15 32.72 15.42
CA ALA A 285 17.28 32.41 16.30
C ALA A 285 17.60 30.89 16.09
N LYS A 286 18.79 30.46 16.50
CA LYS A 286 19.30 29.07 16.43
C LYS A 286 18.61 28.15 17.45
N ILE A 287 18.29 26.91 17.05
CA ILE A 287 17.83 25.83 17.95
C ILE A 287 18.84 24.67 17.90
N ASN A 288 19.29 24.26 19.08
CA ASN A 288 20.28 23.22 19.34
C ASN A 288 19.69 21.79 19.27
N LYS A 289 20.52 20.82 18.88
CA LYS A 289 20.27 19.37 19.00
C LYS A 289 20.39 18.89 20.46
N PRO A 290 19.59 17.90 20.92
CA PRO A 290 19.92 17.11 22.10
C PRO A 290 20.68 15.81 21.75
N SER A 291 21.41 15.36 22.76
CA SER A 291 22.48 14.36 22.82
C SER A 291 22.02 12.92 23.12
N SER A 292 22.98 12.01 23.00
CA SER A 292 22.98 10.54 23.14
C SER A 292 22.77 9.96 24.55
N GLY A 293 22.18 8.76 24.61
CA GLY A 293 22.67 7.61 25.40
C GLY A 293 21.86 7.17 26.64
N THR A 294 21.56 5.87 26.76
CA THR A 294 21.63 5.02 27.99
C THR A 294 21.44 3.53 27.64
N GLU A 295 22.35 2.67 28.11
CA GLU A 295 22.41 1.19 27.93
C GLU A 295 21.49 0.41 28.92
N PHE A 296 21.25 -0.88 28.65
CA PHE A 296 20.43 -1.83 29.43
C PHE A 296 21.32 -2.69 30.36
N ASP A 297 20.96 -2.84 31.64
CA ASP A 297 21.72 -3.56 32.68
C ASP A 297 21.08 -4.94 33.04
N GLU A 298 21.92 -5.92 33.37
CA GLU A 298 21.62 -7.34 33.64
C GLU A 298 20.81 -7.59 34.92
N SER A 299 20.60 -6.56 35.74
CA SER A 299 19.90 -6.61 37.03
C SER A 299 18.39 -6.91 36.95
N PHE A 300 17.79 -6.91 35.75
CA PHE A 300 16.34 -7.05 35.54
C PHE A 300 15.72 -8.38 36.00
N LEU A 301 16.48 -9.48 36.01
CA LEU A 301 15.94 -10.80 36.38
C LEU A 301 15.86 -11.05 37.89
N ALA A 302 16.45 -10.19 38.72
CA ALA A 302 16.54 -10.43 40.15
C ALA A 302 15.27 -10.04 40.94
N GLU A 303 14.42 -9.15 40.41
CA GLU A 303 13.36 -8.50 41.22
C GLU A 303 11.95 -9.11 41.11
N LYS A 304 11.72 -10.14 40.28
CA LYS A 304 10.39 -10.76 40.15
C LYS A 304 10.37 -12.25 40.49
N ASN A 305 10.71 -12.62 41.73
CA ASN A 305 10.32 -13.89 42.40
C ASN A 305 10.21 -15.14 41.49
N ILE A 306 11.14 -15.32 40.53
CA ILE A 306 11.24 -16.55 39.74
C ILE A 306 12.14 -17.47 40.55
N LYS A 307 11.64 -17.99 41.69
CA LYS A 307 12.30 -19.10 42.39
C LYS A 307 11.38 -20.31 42.55
N ASP A 308 10.06 -20.12 42.57
CA ASP A 308 9.13 -21.20 42.94
C ASP A 308 8.29 -21.81 41.79
N GLU A 309 8.41 -21.37 40.53
CA GLU A 309 7.62 -21.94 39.41
C GLU A 309 8.41 -22.81 38.42
N PHE A 310 9.58 -23.34 38.81
CA PHE A 310 10.50 -24.04 37.90
C PHE A 310 10.31 -25.56 37.73
N ASN A 311 9.12 -26.11 38.03
CA ASN A 311 8.93 -27.58 38.07
C ASN A 311 8.04 -28.18 36.97
N ASP A 312 7.65 -27.47 35.91
CA ASP A 312 6.81 -28.07 34.86
C ASP A 312 7.21 -27.68 33.43
N VAL A 313 7.43 -28.68 32.58
CA VAL A 313 7.82 -28.54 31.17
C VAL A 313 6.56 -28.23 30.35
N ASN A 314 6.58 -27.15 29.56
CA ASN A 314 5.46 -26.57 28.77
C ASN A 314 4.63 -25.43 29.40
N LYS A 315 5.12 -24.71 30.42
CA LYS A 315 4.48 -23.46 30.84
C LYS A 315 4.74 -22.30 29.87
N LYS A 316 3.67 -21.61 29.45
CA LYS A 316 3.73 -20.32 28.74
C LYS A 316 4.13 -19.23 29.73
N ILE A 317 5.32 -18.66 29.58
CA ILE A 317 5.79 -17.55 30.42
C ILE A 317 5.33 -16.24 29.80
N THR A 318 4.68 -15.40 30.60
CA THR A 318 4.29 -14.04 30.23
C THR A 318 5.21 -13.05 30.95
N VAL A 319 5.96 -12.27 30.18
CA VAL A 319 6.84 -11.21 30.69
C VAL A 319 6.18 -9.86 30.44
N THR A 320 6.06 -9.03 31.47
CA THR A 320 5.52 -7.66 31.40
C THR A 320 6.57 -6.65 31.85
N ASP A 321 6.85 -5.68 30.98
CA ASP A 321 7.81 -4.60 31.20
C ASP A 321 7.42 -3.35 30.38
N GLU A 322 7.49 -2.16 30.98
CA GLU A 322 7.17 -0.90 30.31
C GLU A 322 8.16 -0.54 29.20
N ARG A 323 9.39 -1.05 29.26
CA ARG A 323 10.43 -0.89 28.24
C ARG A 323 10.14 -1.71 26.99
N PHE A 324 9.13 -2.59 27.01
CA PHE A 324 8.58 -3.22 25.81
C PHE A 324 7.65 -2.31 25.01
N ASN A 325 7.23 -1.17 25.57
CA ASN A 325 6.37 -0.22 24.88
C ASN A 325 7.07 0.29 23.61
N GLY A 326 6.39 0.18 22.46
CA GLY A 326 6.92 0.61 21.17
C GLY A 326 7.93 -0.35 20.51
N LEU A 327 8.23 -1.50 21.12
CA LEU A 327 9.07 -2.54 20.51
C LEU A 327 8.21 -3.57 19.75
N SER A 328 8.74 -4.15 18.67
CA SER A 328 8.06 -5.21 17.93
C SER A 328 7.93 -6.49 18.76
N SER A 329 6.97 -7.36 18.43
CA SER A 329 6.88 -8.69 19.04
C SER A 329 8.17 -9.50 18.90
N LYS A 330 8.95 -9.25 17.85
CA LYS A 330 10.26 -9.88 17.67
C LYS A 330 11.30 -9.29 18.62
N ASP A 331 11.43 -7.97 18.70
CA ASP A 331 12.42 -7.31 19.57
C ASP A 331 12.11 -7.55 21.04
N GLN A 332 10.83 -7.62 21.40
CA GLN A 332 10.42 -8.04 22.73
C GLN A 332 10.86 -9.47 23.03
N ARG A 333 10.72 -10.41 22.07
CA ARG A 333 11.22 -11.79 22.24
C ARG A 333 12.72 -11.79 22.35
N ASP A 334 13.43 -11.10 21.47
CA ASP A 334 14.88 -11.07 21.44
C ASP A 334 15.42 -10.50 22.76
N LYS A 335 14.86 -9.40 23.27
CA LYS A 335 15.21 -8.85 24.59
C LYS A 335 14.91 -9.80 25.75
N VAL A 336 13.79 -10.53 25.72
CA VAL A 336 13.49 -11.54 26.76
C VAL A 336 14.49 -12.70 26.65
N MET A 337 14.78 -13.17 25.44
CA MET A 337 15.67 -14.29 25.18
C MET A 337 17.13 -13.95 25.51
N ASP A 338 17.56 -12.70 25.34
CA ASP A 338 18.90 -12.23 25.75
C ASP A 338 19.11 -12.39 27.26
N CYS A 339 18.05 -12.24 28.05
CA CYS A 339 18.12 -12.42 29.50
C CYS A 339 17.99 -13.90 29.93
N VAL A 340 17.40 -14.78 29.10
CA VAL A 340 17.18 -16.18 29.49
C VAL A 340 18.50 -16.97 29.42
N PRO A 341 18.93 -17.67 30.50
CA PRO A 341 20.14 -18.50 30.47
C PRO A 341 20.11 -19.55 29.35
N GLU A 342 21.24 -19.75 28.67
CA GLU A 342 21.35 -20.58 27.45
C GLU A 342 20.81 -22.01 27.64
N ASN A 343 21.03 -22.60 28.81
CA ASN A 343 20.55 -23.93 29.19
C ASN A 343 19.02 -24.02 29.40
N LYS A 344 18.33 -22.88 29.38
CA LYS A 344 16.87 -22.76 29.57
C LYS A 344 16.13 -22.28 28.32
N LYS A 345 16.82 -21.71 27.32
CA LYS A 345 16.19 -21.19 26.08
C LYS A 345 15.35 -22.23 25.32
N ASN A 346 15.79 -23.49 25.30
CA ASN A 346 15.11 -24.58 24.55
C ASN A 346 13.95 -25.25 25.29
N LYS A 347 13.59 -24.80 26.51
CA LYS A 347 12.58 -25.46 27.37
C LYS A 347 11.24 -24.72 27.47
N PHE A 348 11.09 -23.54 26.84
CA PHE A 348 9.91 -22.69 27.05
C PHE A 348 9.33 -22.11 25.75
N ASN A 349 8.00 -22.02 25.70
CA ASN A 349 7.28 -21.23 24.70
C ASN A 349 6.93 -19.87 25.32
N PHE A 350 7.57 -18.79 24.86
CA PHE A 350 7.34 -17.45 25.39
C PHE A 350 6.13 -16.80 24.71
N GLY A 351 5.13 -16.42 25.51
CA GLY A 351 3.98 -15.67 25.06
C GLY A 351 4.08 -14.23 25.52
N LEU A 352 4.31 -13.31 24.59
CA LEU A 352 4.39 -11.89 24.91
C LEU A 352 2.99 -11.29 25.13
N LEU A 353 2.84 -10.56 26.23
CA LEU A 353 1.72 -9.64 26.45
C LEU A 353 2.31 -8.31 26.89
N THR A 354 2.26 -7.31 26.02
CA THR A 354 2.41 -5.92 26.42
C THR A 354 1.19 -5.55 27.25
N ARG A 355 1.34 -5.44 28.56
CA ARG A 355 0.40 -4.69 29.39
C ARG A 355 1.10 -3.39 29.79
N PRO A 356 0.65 -2.22 29.32
CA PRO A 356 1.01 -0.97 29.97
C PRO A 356 0.48 -1.05 31.41
N SER A 357 1.36 -0.88 32.41
CA SER A 357 1.02 -1.05 33.83
C SER A 357 0.15 0.06 34.43
N SER A 358 -0.26 1.07 33.67
CA SER A 358 -0.86 2.27 34.28
C SER A 358 -1.74 3.13 33.36
N LEU A 359 -1.98 2.72 32.11
CA LEU A 359 -2.95 3.39 31.25
C LEU A 359 -4.24 2.57 31.26
N GLU A 360 -5.34 3.14 31.74
CA GLU A 360 -6.69 2.57 31.62
C GLU A 360 -6.89 2.00 30.21
N LYS A 361 -7.30 0.74 30.09
CA LYS A 361 -7.52 0.12 28.78
C LYS A 361 -8.62 0.88 28.04
N ASP A 362 -8.25 1.59 27.00
CA ASP A 362 -9.20 2.23 26.10
C ASP A 362 -9.88 1.17 25.22
N ASN A 363 -11.00 0.64 25.73
CA ASN A 363 -11.84 -0.33 25.02
C ASN A 363 -12.84 0.34 24.07
N SER A 364 -12.72 1.65 23.81
CA SER A 364 -13.67 2.34 22.94
C SER A 364 -13.50 1.94 21.47
N VAL A 365 -14.63 1.90 20.76
CA VAL A 365 -14.67 1.66 19.32
C VAL A 365 -14.79 3.03 18.63
N ARG A 366 -13.75 3.45 17.92
CA ARG A 366 -13.68 4.77 17.26
C ARG A 366 -13.33 4.62 15.79
N PRO A 367 -13.74 5.56 14.92
CA PRO A 367 -13.20 5.57 13.57
C PRO A 367 -11.71 5.89 13.64
N ILE A 368 -10.94 5.34 12.70
CA ILE A 368 -9.59 5.79 12.44
C ILE A 368 -9.70 7.12 11.70
N GLU A 369 -9.35 8.18 12.42
CA GLU A 369 -9.22 9.51 11.88
C GLU A 369 -7.85 9.65 11.22
N TYR A 370 -7.87 10.15 10.00
CA TYR A 370 -6.64 10.49 9.33
C TYR A 370 -6.11 11.80 9.93
N ILE A 371 -5.07 11.73 10.77
CA ILE A 371 -4.43 12.93 11.35
C ILE A 371 -3.10 13.20 10.63
N GLY A 372 -3.19 13.70 9.39
CA GLY A 372 -2.09 14.41 8.69
C GLY A 372 -0.65 13.87 8.83
N ASN A 373 0.31 14.81 8.95
CA ASN A 373 1.76 14.58 9.11
C ASN A 373 2.22 14.76 10.57
N LEU A 374 1.33 14.58 11.54
CA LEU A 374 1.74 14.58 12.95
C LEU A 374 2.51 13.28 13.20
N VAL A 375 3.82 13.39 13.32
CA VAL A 375 4.65 12.35 13.95
C VAL A 375 4.25 12.37 15.42
N PRO A 376 3.58 11.32 15.95
CA PRO A 376 3.26 11.32 17.37
C PRO A 376 4.56 11.23 18.16
N GLY A 377 4.60 11.95 19.28
CA GLY A 377 5.64 11.73 20.28
C GLY A 377 5.61 10.28 20.83
N PRO A 378 6.68 9.82 21.48
CA PRO A 378 6.94 8.41 21.80
C PRO A 378 5.96 7.73 22.79
N ASN A 379 4.88 8.39 23.24
CA ASN A 379 4.07 7.96 24.39
C ASN A 379 2.63 7.54 24.09
N TYR A 380 2.27 7.25 22.83
CA TYR A 380 0.90 6.81 22.50
C TYR A 380 0.85 5.31 22.20
N HIS A 381 0.52 4.47 23.19
CA HIS A 381 -0.10 3.18 22.88
C HIS A 381 -1.00 2.59 23.98
N PRO A 382 -2.34 2.79 23.85
CA PRO A 382 -3.25 1.63 23.88
C PRO A 382 -4.48 1.74 22.94
N THR A 383 -4.39 2.34 21.73
CA THR A 383 -5.56 2.50 20.82
C THR A 383 -5.29 2.04 19.38
N PRO A 384 -6.33 1.65 18.61
CA PRO A 384 -6.19 1.32 17.19
C PRO A 384 -5.55 2.44 16.36
N GLN A 385 -5.90 3.69 16.64
CA GLN A 385 -5.29 4.87 16.00
C GLN A 385 -3.79 4.99 16.30
N GLY A 386 -3.38 4.74 17.55
CA GLY A 386 -1.98 4.75 17.96
C GLY A 386 -1.17 3.69 17.22
N HIS A 387 -1.71 2.47 17.10
CA HIS A 387 -1.09 1.41 16.29
C HIS A 387 -0.93 1.82 14.82
N ILE A 388 -1.91 2.47 14.20
CA ILE A 388 -1.78 2.97 12.82
C ILE A 388 -0.62 3.97 12.70
N TYR A 389 -0.47 4.91 13.65
CA TYR A 389 0.64 5.86 13.58
C TYR A 389 2.01 5.22 13.77
N LEU A 390 2.13 4.27 14.70
CA LEU A 390 3.37 3.52 14.84
C LEU A 390 3.67 2.74 13.57
N ALA A 391 2.68 2.08 12.97
CA ALA A 391 2.86 1.37 11.71
C ALA A 391 3.38 2.30 10.60
N MET A 392 2.84 3.51 10.50
CA MET A 392 3.32 4.54 9.56
C MET A 392 4.74 5.01 9.86
N ALA A 393 5.08 5.25 11.14
CA ALA A 393 6.41 5.67 11.56
C ALA A 393 7.47 4.62 11.22
N PHE A 394 7.20 3.35 11.53
CA PHE A 394 8.10 2.24 11.22
C PHE A 394 8.22 1.98 9.71
N ALA A 395 7.12 2.08 8.95
CA ALA A 395 7.21 2.01 7.49
C ALA A 395 8.07 3.15 6.91
N ALA A 396 7.97 4.36 7.48
CA ALA A 396 8.78 5.51 7.07
C ALA A 396 10.27 5.34 7.42
N SER A 397 10.60 4.64 8.51
CA SER A 397 11.97 4.28 8.87
C SER A 397 12.50 3.04 8.13
N GLY A 398 11.69 2.40 7.29
CA GLY A 398 12.06 1.18 6.54
C GLY A 398 11.93 -0.12 7.34
N ASP A 399 11.36 -0.07 8.54
CA ASP A 399 11.09 -1.25 9.35
C ASP A 399 9.72 -1.84 9.01
N GLY A 400 9.74 -2.71 7.99
CA GLY A 400 8.54 -3.38 7.51
C GLY A 400 7.96 -4.39 8.48
N THR A 401 8.80 -5.03 9.28
CA THR A 401 8.39 -6.08 10.21
C THR A 401 7.56 -5.48 11.34
N THR A 402 8.07 -4.43 11.98
CA THR A 402 7.38 -3.73 13.07
C THR A 402 6.16 -2.97 12.57
N SER A 403 6.25 -2.41 11.35
CA SER A 403 5.09 -1.79 10.71
C SER A 403 3.97 -2.80 10.43
N SER A 404 4.28 -4.00 9.94
CA SER A 404 3.30 -5.07 9.78
C SER A 404 2.68 -5.51 11.10
N ASP A 405 3.48 -5.60 12.17
CA ASP A 405 3.00 -5.99 13.50
C ASP A 405 1.96 -4.99 14.02
N HIS A 406 2.28 -3.70 13.95
CA HIS A 406 1.36 -2.63 14.34
C HIS A 406 0.12 -2.54 13.44
N SER A 407 0.25 -2.84 12.14
CA SER A 407 -0.90 -2.90 11.23
C SER A 407 -1.89 -4.00 11.64
N TRP A 408 -1.39 -5.21 11.94
CA TRP A 408 -2.20 -6.29 12.49
C TRP A 408 -2.84 -5.89 13.82
N HIS A 409 -2.06 -5.33 14.73
CA HIS A 409 -2.53 -4.95 16.05
C HIS A 409 -3.63 -3.88 16.03
N ALA A 410 -3.59 -2.92 15.10
CA ALA A 410 -4.66 -1.93 14.92
C ALA A 410 -6.01 -2.60 14.63
N GLY A 411 -6.08 -3.43 13.58
CA GLY A 411 -7.33 -4.11 13.20
C GLY A 411 -7.77 -5.13 14.24
N SER A 412 -6.81 -5.85 14.83
CA SER A 412 -7.04 -6.83 15.89
C SER A 412 -7.63 -6.18 17.15
N LEU A 413 -7.12 -5.02 17.56
CA LEU A 413 -7.59 -4.29 18.74
C LEU A 413 -8.97 -3.67 18.49
N GLN A 414 -9.22 -3.07 17.32
CA GLN A 414 -10.54 -2.56 16.97
C GLN A 414 -11.61 -3.66 17.02
N LEU A 415 -11.30 -4.84 16.47
CA LEU A 415 -12.18 -6.00 16.54
C LEU A 415 -12.44 -6.42 17.98
N THR A 416 -11.40 -6.48 18.82
CA THR A 416 -11.57 -6.82 20.25
C THR A 416 -12.43 -5.79 20.96
N ASN A 417 -12.18 -4.49 20.77
CA ASN A 417 -12.99 -3.41 21.37
C ASN A 417 -14.47 -3.53 20.94
N TYR A 418 -14.71 -3.84 19.66
CA TYR A 418 -16.05 -4.06 19.15
C TYR A 418 -16.75 -5.26 19.79
N MET A 419 -16.06 -6.39 19.94
CA MET A 419 -16.67 -7.57 20.57
C MET A 419 -16.86 -7.36 22.08
N LEU A 420 -15.98 -6.59 22.73
CA LEU A 420 -16.11 -6.26 24.15
C LEU A 420 -17.36 -5.43 24.45
N SER A 421 -17.85 -4.62 23.50
CA SER A 421 -19.13 -3.93 23.67
C SER A 421 -20.34 -4.86 23.74
N TYR A 422 -20.16 -6.15 23.42
CA TYR A 422 -21.15 -7.23 23.55
C TYR A 422 -20.77 -8.27 24.62
N ASP A 423 -19.83 -7.95 25.51
CA ASP A 423 -19.26 -8.86 26.52
C ASP A 423 -18.62 -10.13 25.90
N LEU A 424 -17.90 -9.97 24.79
CA LEU A 424 -17.16 -11.03 24.12
C LEU A 424 -15.69 -10.60 23.92
N ASP A 425 -14.76 -11.54 24.02
CA ASP A 425 -13.32 -11.27 23.85
C ASP A 425 -12.69 -12.36 22.98
N PRO A 426 -12.49 -12.13 21.66
CA PRO A 426 -11.82 -13.08 20.79
C PRO A 426 -10.31 -13.09 21.08
N ARG A 427 -9.87 -13.99 21.99
CA ARG A 427 -8.54 -13.95 22.63
C ARG A 427 -7.35 -14.27 21.73
N ASN A 428 -7.59 -14.96 20.62
CA ASN A 428 -6.51 -15.46 19.77
C ASN A 428 -6.83 -15.30 18.28
N HIS A 429 -5.82 -15.55 17.44
CA HIS A 429 -5.93 -15.41 15.99
C HIS A 429 -7.08 -16.23 15.39
N ARG A 430 -7.28 -17.47 15.87
CA ARG A 430 -8.36 -18.35 15.40
C ARG A 430 -9.73 -17.76 15.74
N ALA A 431 -9.94 -17.34 16.98
CA ALA A 431 -11.19 -16.71 17.43
C ALA A 431 -11.50 -15.42 16.65
N LYS A 432 -10.50 -14.59 16.38
CA LYS A 432 -10.65 -13.36 15.58
C LYS A 432 -11.06 -13.66 14.13
N ASN A 433 -10.45 -14.68 13.51
CA ASN A 433 -10.79 -15.10 12.15
C ASN A 433 -12.22 -15.64 12.02
N GLU A 434 -12.66 -16.45 12.99
CA GLU A 434 -14.03 -16.95 13.04
C GLU A 434 -15.03 -15.80 13.25
N THR A 435 -14.70 -14.86 14.13
CA THR A 435 -15.51 -13.65 14.36
C THR A 435 -15.68 -12.86 13.06
N ILE A 436 -14.61 -12.53 12.36
CA ILE A 436 -14.68 -11.78 11.09
C ILE A 436 -15.45 -12.57 10.03
N SER A 437 -15.21 -13.86 9.92
CA SER A 437 -15.94 -14.72 8.98
C SER A 437 -17.44 -14.72 9.24
N TRP A 438 -17.85 -14.69 10.51
CA TRP A 438 -19.25 -14.57 10.88
C TRP A 438 -19.82 -13.18 10.58
N LEU A 439 -19.11 -12.11 10.93
CA LEU A 439 -19.53 -10.72 10.64
C LEU A 439 -19.78 -10.53 9.13
N VAL A 440 -18.86 -10.99 8.29
CA VAL A 440 -18.97 -10.91 6.82
C VAL A 440 -20.23 -11.63 6.29
N ARG A 441 -20.64 -12.74 6.91
CA ARG A 441 -21.82 -13.50 6.46
C ARG A 441 -23.14 -12.89 6.94
N ASN A 442 -23.14 -12.28 8.13
CA ASN A 442 -24.38 -12.01 8.88
C ASN A 442 -24.65 -10.52 9.18
N CYS A 443 -23.63 -9.65 9.21
CA CYS A 443 -23.79 -8.27 9.70
C CYS A 443 -23.92 -7.21 8.61
N PHE A 444 -23.95 -7.60 7.33
CA PHE A 444 -24.09 -6.67 6.21
C PHE A 444 -25.46 -6.85 5.52
N SER A 445 -26.00 -5.76 5.00
CA SER A 445 -27.22 -5.78 4.19
C SER A 445 -27.04 -6.67 2.96
N LYS A 446 -28.13 -7.31 2.53
CA LYS A 446 -28.13 -8.23 1.37
C LYS A 446 -28.26 -7.50 0.03
N ASP A 447 -28.24 -6.17 0.04
CA ASP A 447 -28.16 -5.36 -1.16
C ASP A 447 -26.73 -5.34 -1.72
N ASP A 448 -26.57 -4.78 -2.93
CA ASP A 448 -25.28 -4.67 -3.61
C ASP A 448 -24.22 -3.96 -2.75
N GLU A 449 -24.63 -2.95 -1.98
CA GLU A 449 -23.72 -2.14 -1.18
C GLU A 449 -23.23 -2.89 0.06
N GLY A 450 -24.13 -3.55 0.80
CA GLY A 450 -23.75 -4.39 1.94
C GLY A 450 -22.87 -5.56 1.51
N SER A 451 -23.17 -6.19 0.37
CA SER A 451 -22.35 -7.27 -0.18
C SER A 451 -20.93 -6.82 -0.51
N LYS A 452 -20.77 -5.63 -1.13
CA LYS A 452 -19.45 -5.04 -1.39
C LYS A 452 -18.68 -4.73 -0.11
N GLN A 453 -19.35 -4.22 0.92
CA GLN A 453 -18.70 -3.93 2.20
C GLN A 453 -18.26 -5.21 2.93
N ALA A 454 -19.06 -6.28 2.84
CA ALA A 454 -18.72 -7.59 3.37
C ALA A 454 -17.47 -8.18 2.68
N ASP A 455 -17.43 -8.14 1.35
CA ASP A 455 -16.27 -8.62 0.57
C ASP A 455 -15.04 -7.76 0.81
N LEU A 456 -15.21 -6.44 0.95
CA LEU A 456 -14.13 -5.54 1.30
C LEU A 456 -13.55 -5.89 2.68
N LEU A 457 -14.39 -6.09 3.71
CA LEU A 457 -13.92 -6.50 5.03
C LEU A 457 -13.15 -7.82 4.97
N ARG A 458 -13.67 -8.82 4.25
CA ARG A 458 -13.01 -10.12 4.07
C ARG A 458 -11.63 -9.95 3.44
N LEU A 459 -11.54 -9.18 2.35
CA LEU A 459 -10.30 -8.94 1.63
C LEU A 459 -9.27 -8.23 2.51
N GLN A 460 -9.66 -7.13 3.16
CA GLN A 460 -8.75 -6.36 4.00
C GLN A 460 -8.29 -7.15 5.23
N TRP A 461 -9.15 -7.97 5.82
CA TRP A 461 -8.75 -8.87 6.91
C TRP A 461 -7.76 -9.94 6.43
N GLY A 462 -7.89 -10.41 5.19
CA GLY A 462 -6.89 -11.27 4.54
C GLY A 462 -5.50 -10.63 4.49
N TYR A 463 -5.41 -9.36 4.10
CA TYR A 463 -4.16 -8.60 4.13
C TYR A 463 -3.58 -8.47 5.55
N LEU A 464 -4.41 -8.28 6.57
CA LEU A 464 -3.95 -8.22 7.96
C LEU A 464 -3.40 -9.55 8.47
N GLN A 465 -3.95 -10.68 8.05
CA GLN A 465 -3.38 -12.00 8.35
C GLN A 465 -2.00 -12.18 7.69
N THR A 466 -1.82 -11.67 6.47
CA THR A 466 -0.51 -11.61 5.81
C THR A 466 0.43 -10.69 6.58
N ALA A 467 -0.03 -9.53 7.06
CA ALA A 467 0.76 -8.62 7.90
C ALA A 467 1.26 -9.32 9.18
N HIS A 468 0.37 -10.02 9.89
CA HIS A 468 0.73 -10.81 11.06
C HIS A 468 1.76 -11.90 10.74
N SER A 469 1.67 -12.54 9.57
CA SER A 469 2.69 -13.51 9.15
C SER A 469 4.02 -12.83 8.81
N ASN A 470 3.96 -11.64 8.20
CA ASN A 470 5.14 -10.85 7.83
C ASN A 470 5.89 -10.31 9.04
N SER A 471 5.21 -10.01 10.15
CA SER A 471 5.87 -9.55 11.38
C SER A 471 6.80 -10.58 12.03
N TYR A 472 6.71 -11.86 11.63
CA TYR A 472 7.66 -12.90 12.05
C TYR A 472 8.68 -13.23 10.97
N ASN A 473 8.26 -13.27 9.70
CA ASN A 473 9.03 -13.87 8.62
C ASN A 473 9.69 -12.85 7.69
N ASN A 474 9.31 -11.56 7.77
CA ASN A 474 9.87 -10.44 7.00
C ASN A 474 10.06 -10.74 5.49
N PHE A 475 9.02 -11.24 4.84
CA PHE A 475 9.04 -11.62 3.41
C PHE A 475 8.45 -10.56 2.48
N CYS A 476 7.72 -9.58 3.02
CA CYS A 476 7.08 -8.52 2.25
C CYS A 476 8.01 -7.32 2.03
N ASN A 477 7.84 -6.67 0.87
CA ASN A 477 8.50 -5.41 0.56
C ASN A 477 7.71 -4.21 1.12
N MET A 478 8.31 -3.01 1.07
CA MET A 478 7.75 -1.84 1.75
C MET A 478 6.47 -1.26 1.10
N TYR A 479 6.16 -1.65 -0.13
CA TYR A 479 4.85 -1.35 -0.73
C TYR A 479 3.77 -2.23 -0.08
N GLU A 480 4.01 -3.55 0.01
CA GLU A 480 3.09 -4.49 0.66
C GLU A 480 2.87 -4.13 2.13
N VAL A 481 3.91 -3.66 2.82
CA VAL A 481 3.80 -3.14 4.20
C VAL A 481 2.87 -1.94 4.29
N LYS A 482 2.96 -0.98 3.36
CA LYS A 482 2.05 0.17 3.33
C LYS A 482 0.60 -0.26 3.04
N GLU A 483 0.41 -1.28 2.20
CA GLU A 483 -0.91 -1.85 1.96
C GLU A 483 -1.50 -2.45 3.25
N PHE A 484 -0.70 -3.06 4.14
CA PHE A 484 -1.19 -3.50 5.44
C PHE A 484 -1.70 -2.35 6.32
N ILE A 485 -1.05 -1.19 6.29
CA ILE A 485 -1.51 0.01 7.02
C ILE A 485 -2.86 0.50 6.47
N ASN A 486 -2.99 0.51 5.13
CA ASN A 486 -4.23 0.86 4.46
C ASN A 486 -5.34 -0.14 4.80
N SER A 487 -5.06 -1.45 4.73
CA SER A 487 -5.99 -2.51 5.12
C SER A 487 -6.42 -2.40 6.58
N ALA A 488 -5.49 -2.09 7.49
CA ALA A 488 -5.80 -1.89 8.91
C ALA A 488 -6.77 -0.74 9.11
N THR A 489 -6.53 0.39 8.43
CA THR A 489 -7.40 1.57 8.47
C THR A 489 -8.81 1.25 7.95
N ILE A 490 -8.92 0.58 6.80
CA ILE A 490 -10.19 0.21 6.19
C ILE A 490 -10.95 -0.78 7.09
N CYS A 491 -10.28 -1.84 7.57
CA CYS A 491 -10.87 -2.79 8.50
C CYS A 491 -11.44 -2.10 9.75
N CYS A 492 -10.64 -1.21 10.38
CA CYS A 492 -11.09 -0.54 11.60
C CYS A 492 -12.33 0.31 11.36
N ASN A 493 -12.38 1.03 10.23
CA ASN A 493 -13.51 1.88 9.88
C ASN A 493 -14.77 1.09 9.47
N ILE A 494 -14.62 -0.07 8.83
CA ILE A 494 -15.76 -0.95 8.58
C ILE A 494 -16.31 -1.52 9.89
N ILE A 495 -15.44 -1.98 10.79
CA ILE A 495 -15.84 -2.46 12.12
C ILE A 495 -16.54 -1.36 12.91
N TYR A 496 -16.04 -0.12 12.86
CA TYR A 496 -16.70 1.04 13.47
C TYR A 496 -18.10 1.28 12.88
N LYS A 497 -18.29 1.14 11.55
CA LYS A 497 -19.63 1.25 10.94
C LYS A 497 -20.59 0.17 11.45
N LEU A 498 -20.12 -1.08 11.58
CA LEU A 498 -20.93 -2.16 12.16
C LEU A 498 -21.36 -1.84 13.59
N TYR A 499 -20.45 -1.26 14.38
CA TYR A 499 -20.72 -0.78 15.74
C TYR A 499 -21.78 0.32 15.77
N VAL A 500 -21.62 1.38 14.98
CA VAL A 500 -22.59 2.48 14.92
C VAL A 500 -23.97 2.00 14.45
N ASN A 501 -24.01 1.07 13.50
CA ASN A 501 -25.25 0.51 12.97
C ASN A 501 -25.86 -0.57 13.86
N ASN A 502 -25.21 -0.94 14.97
CA ASN A 502 -25.61 -2.03 15.87
C ASN A 502 -25.98 -3.33 15.12
N SER A 503 -25.17 -3.71 14.12
CA SER A 503 -25.50 -4.78 13.16
C SER A 503 -25.16 -6.19 13.64
N PHE A 504 -24.83 -6.37 14.91
CA PHE A 504 -24.39 -7.64 15.48
C PHE A 504 -25.40 -8.20 16.47
N ASP A 505 -25.68 -9.50 16.31
CA ASP A 505 -26.52 -10.28 17.22
C ASP A 505 -25.66 -11.33 17.93
N LYS A 506 -25.66 -11.28 19.26
CA LYS A 506 -24.79 -12.06 20.13
C LYS A 506 -25.19 -13.53 20.19
N GLU A 507 -26.49 -13.83 20.30
CA GLU A 507 -26.96 -15.19 20.53
C GLU A 507 -26.70 -16.09 19.29
N PRO A 508 -27.08 -15.69 18.06
CA PRO A 508 -26.80 -16.50 16.87
C PRO A 508 -25.30 -16.62 16.58
N PHE A 509 -24.50 -15.64 17.02
CA PHE A 509 -23.04 -15.74 16.94
C PHE A 509 -22.52 -16.83 17.87
N LEU A 510 -22.89 -16.81 19.16
CA LEU A 510 -22.45 -17.81 20.12
C LEU A 510 -22.90 -19.23 19.73
N GLU A 511 -24.14 -19.39 19.25
CA GLU A 511 -24.66 -20.66 18.74
C GLU A 511 -23.88 -21.20 17.54
N SER A 512 -23.32 -20.31 16.72
CA SER A 512 -22.51 -20.71 15.56
C SER A 512 -21.11 -21.22 15.93
N LEU A 513 -20.62 -20.93 17.13
CA LEU A 513 -19.29 -21.31 17.58
C LEU A 513 -19.31 -22.70 18.24
N GLN A 514 -18.28 -23.50 17.94
CA GLN A 514 -18.13 -24.85 18.48
C GLN A 514 -16.84 -25.02 19.28
N GLY A 515 -16.87 -25.89 20.29
CA GLY A 515 -15.69 -26.42 20.97
C GLY A 515 -14.79 -25.34 21.61
N GLU A 516 -13.52 -25.34 21.24
CA GLU A 516 -12.50 -24.43 21.81
C GLU A 516 -12.70 -22.97 21.41
N VAL A 517 -13.25 -22.70 20.22
CA VAL A 517 -13.45 -21.32 19.73
C VAL A 517 -14.48 -20.60 20.60
N LEU A 518 -15.56 -21.28 20.99
CA LEU A 518 -16.55 -20.73 21.92
C LEU A 518 -15.92 -20.34 23.26
N LYS A 519 -15.00 -21.16 23.79
CA LYS A 519 -14.25 -20.85 25.02
C LYS A 519 -13.27 -19.70 24.84
N ASP A 520 -12.77 -19.50 23.62
CA ASP A 520 -11.83 -18.43 23.26
C ASP A 520 -12.47 -17.09 22.97
N VAL A 521 -13.81 -17.06 22.85
CA VAL A 521 -14.61 -15.85 22.60
C VAL A 521 -15.44 -15.45 23.81
N SER A 522 -15.90 -16.42 24.62
CA SER A 522 -16.72 -16.15 25.80
C SER A 522 -15.92 -15.57 26.98
N LEU A 523 -16.44 -14.50 27.59
CA LEU A 523 -15.90 -13.95 28.84
C LEU A 523 -16.30 -14.86 30.02
N HIS A 524 -15.31 -15.45 30.71
CA HIS A 524 -15.55 -16.26 31.92
C HIS A 524 -15.77 -15.36 33.16
N GLU A 525 -16.82 -15.64 33.95
CA GLU A 525 -17.22 -14.89 35.16
C GLU A 525 -16.09 -14.69 36.19
N LYS A 526 -15.10 -15.60 36.25
CA LYS A 526 -13.94 -15.48 37.16
C LYS A 526 -13.11 -14.20 36.95
N ARG A 527 -13.25 -13.50 35.82
CA ARG A 527 -12.51 -12.26 35.54
C ARG A 527 -13.25 -10.96 35.88
N ARG A 528 -14.56 -10.97 36.16
CA ARG A 528 -15.25 -9.79 36.74
C ARG A 528 -14.61 -9.31 38.05
N ARG A 529 -13.88 -10.19 38.76
CA ARG A 529 -13.19 -9.86 40.02
C ARG A 529 -11.75 -9.34 39.85
N LEU A 530 -11.13 -9.52 38.68
CA LEU A 530 -9.73 -9.11 38.46
C LEU A 530 -9.59 -7.69 37.88
N ASP A 531 -10.67 -7.09 37.40
CA ASP A 531 -10.69 -5.69 36.92
C ASP A 531 -11.20 -4.70 38.00
N VAL A 532 -11.44 -5.19 39.24
CA VAL A 532 -11.94 -4.38 40.38
C VAL A 532 -10.88 -4.24 41.50
N HIS A 533 -9.66 -4.75 41.31
CA HIS A 533 -8.56 -4.67 42.29
C HIS A 533 -7.27 -4.12 41.72
#